data_AF-A0A377DMV6-F1
#
_entry.id   AF-A0A377DMV6-F1
#
_cell.length_a   1.000
_cell.length_b   1.000
_cell.length_c   1.000
_cell.angle_alpha   90.00
_cell.angle_beta   90.00
_cell.angle_gamma   90.00
#
_symmetry.space_group_name_H-M   'P 1'
#
loop_
_entity.id
_entity.type
_entity.pdbx_description
1 polymer ?
#
loop_
_entity_poly.entity_id
_entity_poly.type
_entity_poly.pdbx_seq_one_letter_code
_entity_poly.pdbx_strand_id
1 'polypeptide(L)' 'MREQATMRGITTLVFSGGVIHNRLLRARLAHYLADFTLLFPQSLPAGDGGLSLGQGVIAAARWLAGEVQNG' A
#
# COMPACT_ATOMS: atom_id res chain seq x y z
N MET A 1 -0.53 12.50 5.05
CA MET A 1 -0.75 11.73 3.82
C MET A 1 -0.80 12.63 2.61
N ARG A 2 -1.89 13.40 2.40
CA ARG A 2 -2.06 14.34 1.28
C ARG A 2 -0.84 15.24 1.07
N GLU A 3 -0.50 16.03 2.08
CA GLU A 3 0.65 16.95 2.04
C GLU A 3 1.95 16.24 1.63
N GLN A 4 2.22 15.08 2.23
CA GLN A 4 3.42 14.29 1.96
C GLN A 4 3.46 13.74 0.52
N ALA A 5 2.30 13.40 -0.03
CA ALA A 5 2.18 12.91 -1.40
C ALA A 5 2.32 14.06 -2.40
N THR A 6 1.63 15.18 -2.18
CA THR A 6 1.70 16.38 -3.01
C THR A 6 3.11 16.93 -3.10
N MET A 7 3.81 17.07 -1.96
CA MET A 7 5.19 17.58 -1.93
C MET A 7 6.18 16.68 -2.68
N ARG A 8 5.87 15.40 -2.88
CA ARG A 8 6.72 14.44 -3.59
C ARG A 8 6.23 14.10 -5.01
N GLY A 9 5.18 14.77 -5.49
CA GLY A 9 4.56 14.47 -6.78
C GLY A 9 3.93 13.08 -6.86
N ILE A 10 3.57 12.48 -5.72
CA ILE A 10 2.93 11.15 -5.67
C ILE A 10 1.42 11.33 -5.86
N THR A 11 0.86 10.65 -6.86
CA THR A 11 -0.58 10.69 -7.19
C THR A 11 -1.35 9.44 -6.77
N THR A 12 -0.65 8.39 -6.34
CA THR A 12 -1.24 7.10 -5.98
C THR A 12 -0.99 6.79 -4.51
N LEU A 13 -2.06 6.43 -3.80
CA LEU A 13 -2.04 6.15 -2.38
C LEU A 13 -2.53 4.73 -2.12
N VAL A 14 -1.75 3.96 -1.35
CA VAL A 14 -2.04 2.57 -1.00
C VAL A 14 -2.48 2.50 0.45
N PHE A 15 -3.53 1.74 0.74
CA PHE A 15 -3.98 1.43 2.09
C PHE A 15 -3.89 -0.07 2.34
N SER A 16 -3.42 -0.47 3.52
CA SER A 16 -3.37 -1.86 3.97
C SER A 16 -3.43 -1.91 5.50
N GLY A 17 -3.32 -3.08 6.10
CA GLY A 17 -3.48 -3.33 7.54
C GLY A 17 -4.92 -3.70 7.92
N GLY A 18 -5.08 -4.46 9.00
CA GLY A 18 -6.38 -5.04 9.39
C GLY A 18 -7.51 -4.02 9.63
N VAL A 19 -7.17 -2.80 10.05
CA VAL A 19 -8.13 -1.69 10.26
C VAL A 19 -8.80 -1.24 8.96
N ILE A 20 -8.14 -1.43 7.79
CA ILE A 20 -8.68 -1.07 6.48
C ILE A 20 -9.83 -1.98 6.03
N HIS A 21 -10.13 -3.06 6.76
CA HIS A 21 -11.39 -3.79 6.61
C HIS A 21 -12.62 -2.97 7.02
N ASN A 22 -12.46 -1.90 7.82
CA ASN A 22 -13.58 -1.04 8.19
C ASN A 22 -14.13 -0.31 6.96
N ARG A 23 -15.33 -0.72 6.52
CA ARG A 23 -16.00 -0.18 5.32
C ARG A 23 -16.32 1.30 5.45
N LEU A 24 -16.69 1.77 6.64
CA LEU A 24 -16.96 3.19 6.89
C LEU A 24 -15.67 4.01 6.75
N LEU A 25 -14.58 3.55 7.36
CA LEU A 25 -13.27 4.19 7.22
C LEU A 25 -12.85 4.25 5.74
N ARG A 26 -13.00 3.14 5.01
CA ARG A 26 -12.68 3.06 3.58
C ARG A 26 -13.49 4.07 2.76
N ALA A 27 -14.80 4.16 3.00
CA ALA A 27 -15.67 5.12 2.31
C ALA A 27 -15.28 6.58 2.61
N ARG A 28 -14.93 6.88 3.86
CA ARG A 28 -14.49 8.23 4.26
C ARG A 28 -13.14 8.58 3.64
N LEU A 29 -12.19 7.65 3.62
CA LEU A 29 -10.90 7.83 2.93
C LEU A 29 -11.11 8.08 1.44
N ALA A 30 -11.96 7.28 0.78
CA ALA A 30 -12.29 7.46 -0.63
C ALA A 30 -12.91 8.83 -0.92
N HIS A 31 -13.77 9.32 -0.02
CA HIS A 31 -14.37 10.65 -0.16
C HIS A 31 -13.35 11.79 0.00
N TYR A 32 -12.51 11.74 1.03
CA TYR A 32 -11.59 12.84 1.35
C TYR A 32 -10.33 12.88 0.47
N LEU A 33 -10.05 11.82 -0.28
CA LEU A 33 -8.85 11.66 -1.11
C LEU A 33 -9.22 11.35 -2.57
N ALA A 34 -10.39 11.80 -3.01
CA ALA A 34 -10.91 11.53 -4.36
C ALA A 34 -10.03 12.09 -5.50
N ASP A 35 -9.11 12.99 -5.19
CA ASP A 35 -8.13 13.57 -6.12
C ASP A 35 -6.85 12.71 -6.28
N PHE A 36 -6.77 11.57 -5.59
CA PHE A 36 -5.69 10.60 -5.74
C PHE A 36 -6.21 9.28 -6.31
N THR A 37 -5.33 8.52 -6.94
CA THR A 37 -5.61 7.11 -7.25
C THR A 37 -5.48 6.30 -5.96
N LEU A 38 -6.55 5.65 -5.51
CA LEU A 38 -6.58 4.91 -4.24
C LEU A 38 -6.56 3.40 -4.48
N LEU A 39 -5.60 2.72 -3.86
CA LEU A 39 -5.46 1.26 -3.90
C LEU A 39 -5.82 0.66 -2.54
N PHE A 40 -6.86 -0.15 -2.50
CA PHE A 40 -7.30 -0.89 -1.32
C PHE A 40 -7.17 -2.40 -1.54
N PRO A 41 -6.95 -3.22 -0.48
CA PRO A 41 -6.92 -4.67 -0.61
C PRO A 41 -8.32 -5.19 -0.94
N GLN A 42 -8.39 -6.11 -1.90
CA GLN A 42 -9.64 -6.68 -2.41
C GLN A 42 -9.62 -8.21 -2.44
N SER A 43 -8.66 -8.82 -3.15
CA SER A 43 -8.51 -10.28 -3.26
C SER A 43 -7.65 -10.90 -2.16
N LEU A 44 -6.93 -10.08 -1.41
CA LEU A 44 -6.08 -10.49 -0.30
C LEU A 44 -6.54 -9.81 0.99
N PRO A 45 -6.38 -10.48 2.15
CA PRO A 45 -6.67 -9.86 3.43
C PRO A 45 -5.87 -8.57 3.60
N ALA A 46 -6.50 -7.50 4.07
CA ALA A 46 -5.77 -6.28 4.41
C ALA A 46 -4.87 -6.49 5.65
N GLY A 47 -5.21 -7.45 6.53
CA GLY A 47 -4.44 -7.78 7.73
C GLY A 47 -3.33 -8.80 7.48
N ASP A 48 -2.86 -9.44 8.55
CA ASP A 48 -1.64 -10.27 8.55
C ASP A 48 -1.70 -11.48 7.60
N GLY A 49 -2.90 -11.92 7.20
CA GLY A 49 -3.07 -12.95 6.17
C GLY A 49 -2.51 -12.59 4.80
N GLY A 50 -2.27 -11.31 4.50
CA GLY A 50 -1.61 -10.85 3.28
C GLY A 50 -0.12 -10.50 3.45
N LEU A 51 0.42 -10.60 4.67
CA LEU A 51 1.74 -10.07 5.00
C LEU A 51 2.88 -10.86 4.32
N SER A 52 2.76 -12.18 4.23
CA SER A 52 3.76 -13.05 3.60
C SER A 52 3.96 -12.74 2.11
N LEU A 53 2.90 -12.37 1.40
CA LEU A 53 3.02 -11.91 0.01
C LEU A 53 3.84 -10.62 -0.07
N GLY A 54 3.54 -9.64 0.81
CA GLY A 54 4.28 -8.39 0.89
C GLY A 54 5.77 -8.62 1.13
N GLN A 55 6.11 -9.53 2.04
CA GLN A 55 7.49 -9.95 2.30
C GLN A 55 8.15 -10.55 1.05
N GLY A 56 7.45 -11.46 0.36
CA GLY A 56 7.94 -12.12 -0.85
C GLY A 56 8.25 -11.14 -1.98
N VAL A 57 7.35 -10.20 -2.28
CA VAL A 57 7.57 -9.22 -3.36
C VAL A 57 8.67 -8.22 -3.03
N ILE A 58 8.83 -7.83 -1.76
CA ILE A 58 9.95 -6.98 -1.31
C ILE A 58 11.28 -7.72 -1.47
N ALA A 59 11.35 -8.98 -1.03
CA ALA A 59 12.56 -9.78 -1.18
C ALA A 59 12.93 -9.99 -2.66
N ALA A 60 11.95 -10.30 -3.51
CA ALA A 60 12.16 -10.44 -4.95
C ALA A 60 12.63 -9.13 -5.59
N ALA A 61 12.06 -7.98 -5.22
CA ALA A 61 12.48 -6.67 -5.74
C ALA A 61 13.93 -6.34 -5.35
N ARG A 62 14.33 -6.59 -4.09
CA ARG A 62 15.72 -6.42 -3.62
C ARG A 62 16.69 -7.31 -4.38
N TRP A 63 16.29 -8.56 -4.65
CA TRP A 63 17.09 -9.50 -5.42
C TRP A 63 17.27 -9.02 -6.88
N LEU A 64 16.19 -8.58 -7.52
CA LEU A 64 16.22 -8.04 -8.89
C LEU A 64 17.01 -6.72 -9.00
N ALA A 65 17.03 -5.90 -7.95
CA ALA A 65 17.81 -4.67 -7.88
C ALA A 65 19.31 -4.90 -7.63
N GLY A 66 19.74 -6.16 -7.44
CA GLY A 66 21.14 -6.51 -7.20
C GLY A 66 21.63 -6.25 -5.77
N GLU A 67 20.75 -5.86 -4.85
CA GLU A 67 21.11 -5.51 -3.46
C GLU A 67 21.53 -6.72 -2.62
N VAL A 68 21.09 -7.92 -3.01
CA VAL A 68 21.32 -9.18 -2.27
C VAL A 68 22.57 -9.93 -2.76
N GLN A 69 23.16 -9.52 -3.90
CA GLN A 69 24.34 -10.20 -4.47
C GLN A 69 25.69 -9.66 -3.96
N ASN A 70 25.70 -8.58 -3.17
CA ASN A 70 26.91 -7.94 -2.65
C ASN A 70 27.24 -8.29 -1.19
N GLY A 71 26.66 -9.37 -0.65
CA GLY A 71 26.86 -9.83 0.73
C GLY A 71 27.70 -11.09 0.82
#